data_AF-B8BSF9-F1
#
_entry.id   AF-B8BSF9-F1
#
_cell.length_a   1.000
_cell.length_b   1.000
_cell.length_c   1.000
_cell.angle_alpha   90.00
_cell.angle_beta   90.00
_cell.angle_gamma   90.00
#
_symmetry.space_group_name_H-M   'P 1'
#
loop_
_entity.id
_entity.type
_entity.pdbx_description
1 polymer ?
#
loop_
_entity_poly.entity_id
_entity_poly.type
_entity_poly.pdbx_seq_one_letter_code
_entity_poly.pdbx_strand_id
1 'polypeptide(L)'
;MTLRYIRVKAQNPKDAGTWGNHDWTRRFRPYAIGEIRFYEALEQYKHLNLRTFNIHEADFVLVPITLGAVIFFGSPTDVSYAFRHLLDNEPFFKAHPEKHLYITNNERLFRGGYEDLKLFNGCCGITLDLMKRISKGILVKDFDAPYFRQYIWNHPETENGKTWQSYGETRPLFQYQWSIGYAHEASNDNYPFIDAEDYDIWSKKNITFFYRSPTAAEGEADKLIHPPSAIGQTVRHEHWLREFSGSKYCIVIRGDNPSSRSLYAAIRMGCLPVIVSHALPYYQPIFRSLVTYDDFSISIDEGAFLSKPAESLNSAIQSLSESDLRLKVRGLSLLQRLLVLDHPKSLFVSAFVHETVVRQLDHHPYLFMGNSSSFTLNKEGSLGQDTLSLYDDAEREMMNVTG
;
A
#
# COMPACT_ATOMS: atom_id res chain seq x y z
N MET A 1 -8.26 3.16 27.81
CA MET A 1 -8.72 4.57 27.80
C MET A 1 -7.89 5.42 26.83
N THR A 2 -6.56 5.29 26.83
CA THR A 2 -5.60 6.06 25.99
C THR A 2 -5.82 5.94 24.48
N LEU A 3 -6.05 4.73 23.94
CA LEU A 3 -6.22 4.53 22.50
C LEU A 3 -7.47 5.20 21.93
N ARG A 4 -8.61 5.09 22.64
CA ARG A 4 -9.86 5.77 22.24
C ARG A 4 -9.67 7.29 22.22
N TYR A 5 -8.97 7.84 23.21
CA TYR A 5 -8.65 9.26 23.26
C TYR A 5 -7.75 9.69 22.09
N ILE A 6 -6.69 8.93 21.79
CA ILE A 6 -5.79 9.19 20.66
C ILE A 6 -6.54 9.13 19.32
N ARG A 7 -7.42 8.13 19.13
CA ARG A 7 -8.27 8.00 17.94
C ARG A 7 -9.14 9.25 17.73
N VAL A 8 -9.85 9.68 18.78
CA VAL A 8 -10.71 10.88 18.74
C VAL A 8 -9.89 12.13 18.38
N LYS A 9 -8.71 12.29 19.00
CA LYS A 9 -7.82 13.43 18.74
C LYS A 9 -7.30 13.45 17.30
N ALA A 10 -6.88 12.29 16.78
CA ALA A 10 -6.39 12.17 15.41
C ALA A 10 -7.46 12.47 14.36
N GLN A 11 -8.73 12.16 14.65
CA GLN A 11 -9.87 12.42 13.78
C GLN A 11 -10.35 13.89 13.84
N ASN A 12 -10.10 14.62 14.92
CA ASN A 12 -10.52 16.02 15.04
C ASN A 12 -9.57 16.97 14.29
N PRO A 13 -10.02 17.64 13.20
CA PRO A 13 -9.15 18.48 12.37
C PRO A 13 -8.58 19.70 13.10
N LYS A 14 -9.21 20.13 14.21
CA LYS A 14 -8.78 21.27 15.02
C LYS A 14 -7.66 20.93 16.00
N ASP A 15 -7.49 19.65 16.33
CA ASP A 15 -6.51 19.26 17.34
C ASP A 15 -5.09 19.34 16.78
N ALA A 16 -4.25 20.14 17.41
CA ALA A 16 -2.82 20.08 17.15
C ALA A 16 -2.26 18.73 17.61
N GLY A 17 -1.33 18.17 16.83
CA GLY A 17 -0.58 17.01 17.27
C GLY A 17 0.24 17.38 18.49
N THR A 18 0.51 16.39 19.32
CA THR A 18 1.26 16.60 20.55
C THR A 18 2.75 16.76 20.27
N TRP A 19 3.20 16.37 19.07
CA TRP A 19 4.61 16.28 18.72
C TRP A 19 5.00 17.26 17.63
N GLY A 20 5.89 18.18 17.99
CA GLY A 20 6.62 19.03 17.05
C GLY A 20 5.76 20.07 16.32
N ASN A 21 6.34 20.62 15.25
CA ASN A 21 5.75 21.67 14.42
C ASN A 21 4.36 21.25 13.91
N HIS A 22 3.35 22.12 14.08
CA HIS A 22 1.99 21.95 13.58
C HIS A 22 1.91 21.50 12.11
N ASP A 23 2.89 21.90 11.28
CA ASP A 23 3.00 21.48 9.89
C ASP A 23 3.21 19.97 9.73
N TRP A 24 3.99 19.35 10.62
CA TRP A 24 4.19 17.90 10.60
C TRP A 24 2.91 17.18 10.95
N THR A 25 2.22 17.59 12.02
CA THR A 25 0.93 16.99 12.36
C THR A 25 -0.05 17.10 11.20
N ARG A 26 -0.17 18.29 10.60
CA ARG A 26 -1.07 18.50 9.45
C ARG A 26 -0.71 17.60 8.27
N ARG A 27 0.59 17.41 8.00
CA ARG A 27 1.08 16.55 6.93
C ARG A 27 0.81 15.07 7.18
N PHE A 28 0.96 14.60 8.42
CA PHE A 28 0.86 13.17 8.76
C PHE A 28 -0.50 12.73 9.32
N ARG A 29 -1.41 13.66 9.63
CA ARG A 29 -2.79 13.35 10.04
C ARG A 29 -3.48 12.37 9.08
N PRO A 30 -3.43 12.55 7.75
CA PRO A 30 -4.10 11.63 6.84
C PRO A 30 -3.62 10.19 7.06
N TYR A 31 -2.30 9.98 7.13
CA TYR A 31 -1.69 8.68 7.45
C TYR A 31 -2.22 8.08 8.76
N ALA A 32 -2.31 8.87 9.84
CA ALA A 32 -2.84 8.42 11.12
C ALA A 32 -4.33 8.02 11.03
N ILE A 33 -5.12 8.73 10.23
CA ILE A 33 -6.51 8.36 9.94
C ILE A 33 -6.55 7.06 9.14
N GLY A 34 -5.65 6.86 8.17
CA GLY A 34 -5.51 5.61 7.42
C GLY A 34 -5.24 4.41 8.33
N GLU A 35 -4.29 4.54 9.26
CA GLU A 35 -4.07 3.51 10.28
C GLU A 35 -5.34 3.24 11.08
N ILE A 36 -6.03 4.28 11.57
CA ILE A 36 -7.27 4.09 12.35
C ILE A 36 -8.33 3.34 11.52
N ARG A 37 -8.51 3.69 10.24
CA ARG A 37 -9.42 3.00 9.32
C ARG A 37 -9.04 1.53 9.14
N PHE A 38 -7.76 1.22 9.08
CA PHE A 38 -7.26 -0.16 9.05
C PHE A 38 -7.74 -0.94 10.29
N TYR A 39 -7.57 -0.36 11.48
CA TYR A 39 -8.04 -0.98 12.72
C TYR A 39 -9.56 -1.13 12.75
N GLU A 40 -10.29 -0.09 12.35
CA GLU A 40 -11.75 -0.11 12.29
C GLU A 40 -12.26 -1.20 11.33
N ALA A 41 -11.65 -1.32 10.15
CA ALA A 41 -11.93 -2.40 9.21
C ALA A 41 -11.67 -3.76 9.85
N LEU A 42 -10.50 -3.98 10.46
CA LEU A 42 -10.23 -5.23 11.16
C LEU A 42 -11.23 -5.49 12.29
N GLU A 43 -11.63 -4.47 13.07
CA GLU A 43 -12.60 -4.54 14.16
C GLU A 43 -14.04 -4.84 13.69
N GLN A 44 -14.43 -4.45 12.49
CA GLN A 44 -15.76 -4.72 11.91
C GLN A 44 -15.87 -6.17 11.41
N TYR A 45 -14.76 -6.78 11.01
CA TYR A 45 -14.68 -8.18 10.54
C TYR A 45 -14.72 -9.21 11.69
N LYS A 46 -15.61 -9.00 12.68
CA LYS A 46 -15.83 -9.92 13.82
C LYS A 46 -16.56 -11.21 13.45
N HIS A 47 -17.12 -11.28 12.25
CA HIS A 47 -18.02 -12.35 11.81
C HIS A 47 -17.33 -13.44 10.97
N LEU A 48 -16.04 -13.30 10.66
CA LEU A 48 -15.27 -14.34 9.97
C LEU A 48 -14.59 -15.26 11.00
N ASN A 49 -14.49 -16.56 10.68
CA ASN A 49 -13.74 -17.55 11.47
C ASN A 49 -12.22 -17.25 11.53
N LEU A 50 -11.75 -16.22 10.82
CA LEU A 50 -10.37 -15.71 10.87
C LEU A 50 -9.92 -15.25 12.27
N ARG A 51 -10.85 -15.03 13.21
CA ARG A 51 -10.51 -14.70 14.61
C ARG A 51 -10.72 -15.93 15.46
N THR A 52 -9.63 -16.50 15.97
CA THR A 52 -9.73 -17.35 17.16
C THR A 52 -10.08 -16.43 18.33
N PHE A 53 -11.26 -16.62 18.96
CA PHE A 53 -11.55 -15.95 20.23
C PHE A 53 -10.55 -16.36 21.31
N ASN A 54 -9.92 -17.53 21.13
CA ASN A 54 -8.78 -17.97 21.89
C ASN A 54 -7.49 -17.38 21.31
N ILE A 55 -6.96 -16.37 21.98
CA ILE A 55 -5.69 -15.71 21.61
C ILE A 55 -4.51 -16.69 21.53
N HIS A 56 -4.57 -17.83 22.24
CA HIS A 56 -3.51 -18.85 22.21
C HIS A 56 -3.46 -19.65 20.90
N GLU A 57 -4.57 -19.70 20.16
CA GLU A 57 -4.67 -20.41 18.88
C GLU A 57 -4.35 -19.50 17.68
N ALA A 58 -4.24 -18.18 17.89
CA ALA A 58 -4.01 -17.24 16.80
C ALA A 58 -2.57 -17.36 16.25
N ASP A 59 -2.43 -17.30 14.92
CA ASP A 59 -1.12 -17.21 14.25
C ASP A 59 -0.43 -15.87 14.55
N PHE A 60 -1.22 -14.79 14.61
CA PHE A 60 -0.78 -13.48 15.07
C PHE A 60 -1.94 -12.71 15.72
N VAL A 61 -1.58 -11.73 16.53
CA VAL A 61 -2.50 -10.84 17.23
C VAL A 61 -2.22 -9.42 16.80
N LEU A 62 -3.23 -8.77 16.24
CA LEU A 62 -3.18 -7.35 15.96
C LEU A 62 -3.03 -6.59 17.28
N VAL A 63 -1.90 -5.91 17.45
CA VAL A 63 -1.68 -5.02 18.59
C VAL A 63 -2.56 -3.79 18.40
N PRO A 64 -3.45 -3.38 19.32
CA PRO A 64 -4.41 -2.28 19.10
C PRO A 64 -3.79 -0.88 19.09
N ILE A 65 -2.54 -0.71 18.65
CA ILE A 65 -1.77 0.54 18.70
C ILE A 65 -1.50 1.01 17.28
N THR A 66 -2.27 2.02 16.83
CA THR A 66 -1.98 2.81 15.62
C THR A 66 -0.69 3.59 15.83
N LEU A 67 0.45 3.02 15.47
CA LEU A 67 1.76 3.56 15.83
C LEU A 67 1.89 5.01 15.38
N GLY A 68 1.62 5.31 14.10
CA GLY A 68 1.61 6.66 13.59
C GLY A 68 0.68 7.59 14.37
N ALA A 69 -0.57 7.21 14.60
CA ALA A 69 -1.50 8.10 15.34
C ALA A 69 -1.05 8.34 16.79
N VAL A 70 -0.53 7.32 17.48
CA VAL A 70 0.00 7.42 18.84
C VAL A 70 1.20 8.34 18.89
N ILE A 71 2.08 8.24 17.89
CA ILE A 71 3.28 9.07 17.73
C ILE A 71 2.96 10.52 17.40
N PHE A 72 1.90 10.84 16.67
CA PHE A 72 1.60 12.23 16.31
C PHE A 72 0.62 12.90 17.29
N PHE A 73 -0.26 12.12 17.92
CA PHE A 73 -1.38 12.64 18.72
C PHE A 73 -1.37 12.20 20.20
N GLY A 74 -0.62 11.15 20.59
CA GLY A 74 -0.41 10.80 22.00
C GLY A 74 0.59 11.72 22.69
N SER A 75 0.69 11.74 24.02
CA SER A 75 1.86 12.29 24.72
C SER A 75 2.95 11.23 24.90
N PRO A 76 4.23 11.59 25.18
CA PRO A 76 5.26 10.60 25.54
C PRO A 76 4.81 9.61 26.63
N THR A 77 4.08 10.12 27.63
CA THR A 77 3.50 9.32 28.71
C THR A 77 2.42 8.37 28.21
N ASP A 78 1.53 8.82 27.32
CA ASP A 78 0.49 7.98 26.73
C ASP A 78 1.08 6.83 25.92
N VAL A 79 2.12 7.11 25.12
CA VAL A 79 2.82 6.10 24.31
C VAL A 79 3.49 5.08 25.22
N SER A 80 4.32 5.55 26.15
CA SER A 80 5.04 4.68 27.08
C SER A 80 4.10 3.82 27.92
N TYR A 81 3.01 4.41 28.43
CA TYR A 81 1.99 3.69 29.20
C TYR A 81 1.29 2.62 28.38
N ALA A 82 0.90 2.92 27.13
CA ALA A 82 0.24 1.96 26.26
C ALA A 82 1.11 0.73 25.98
N PHE A 83 2.39 0.93 25.67
CA PHE A 83 3.31 -0.18 25.41
C PHE A 83 3.66 -0.97 26.67
N ARG A 84 3.89 -0.31 27.81
CA ARG A 84 4.15 -1.03 29.07
C ARG A 84 2.94 -1.82 29.52
N HIS A 85 1.74 -1.24 29.43
CA HIS A 85 0.52 -1.96 29.74
C HIS A 85 0.39 -3.22 28.87
N LEU A 86 0.58 -3.09 27.56
CA LEU A 86 0.52 -4.22 26.65
C LEU A 86 1.60 -5.28 26.93
N LEU A 87 2.85 -4.88 27.17
CA LEU A 87 3.99 -5.82 27.19
C LEU A 87 4.38 -6.30 28.59
N ASP A 88 4.00 -5.57 29.64
CA ASP A 88 4.31 -5.92 31.03
C ASP A 88 3.10 -6.54 31.74
N ASN A 89 1.87 -6.10 31.43
CA ASN A 89 0.68 -6.49 32.18
C ASN A 89 -0.18 -7.56 31.48
N GLU A 90 -0.08 -7.73 30.17
CA GLU A 90 -0.83 -8.76 29.45
C GLU A 90 -0.01 -10.05 29.32
N PRO A 91 -0.37 -11.15 30.02
CA PRO A 91 0.45 -12.36 30.07
C PRO A 91 0.71 -12.98 28.70
N PHE A 92 -0.28 -12.96 27.81
CA PHE A 92 -0.13 -13.45 26.43
C PHE A 92 0.94 -12.67 25.68
N PHE A 93 0.87 -11.34 25.72
CA PHE A 93 1.78 -10.51 24.96
C PHE A 93 3.23 -10.64 25.48
N LYS A 94 3.37 -10.87 26.79
CA LYS A 94 4.66 -11.19 27.38
C LYS A 94 5.21 -12.55 26.94
N ALA A 95 4.34 -13.55 26.80
CA ALA A 95 4.69 -14.93 26.45
C ALA A 95 4.95 -15.14 24.96
N HIS A 96 4.27 -14.39 24.08
CA HIS A 96 4.28 -14.58 22.62
C HIS A 96 4.60 -13.30 21.83
N PRO A 97 5.74 -12.63 22.12
CA PRO A 97 6.08 -11.37 21.47
C PRO A 97 6.24 -11.48 19.94
N GLU A 98 6.52 -12.68 19.42
CA GLU A 98 6.62 -13.00 17.99
C GLU A 98 5.27 -12.95 17.25
N LYS A 99 4.16 -13.15 17.97
CA LYS A 99 2.81 -13.13 17.39
C LYS A 99 2.26 -11.72 17.27
N HIS A 100 2.97 -10.69 17.74
CA HIS A 100 2.45 -9.34 17.75
C HIS A 100 2.57 -8.69 16.39
N LEU A 101 1.44 -8.35 15.77
CA LEU A 101 1.42 -7.60 14.53
C LEU A 101 1.28 -6.10 14.82
N TYR A 102 2.28 -5.34 14.39
CA TYR A 102 2.34 -3.88 14.47
C TYR A 102 2.19 -3.29 13.08
N ILE A 103 1.41 -2.20 12.97
CA ILE A 103 1.21 -1.46 11.74
C ILE A 103 1.74 -0.04 11.93
N THR A 104 2.55 0.43 11.00
CA THR A 104 3.09 1.79 11.02
C THR A 104 3.08 2.41 9.63
N ASN A 105 2.63 3.65 9.55
CA ASN A 105 2.80 4.53 8.40
C ASN A 105 4.07 5.39 8.49
N ASN A 106 4.82 5.29 9.60
CA ASN A 106 5.94 6.17 9.89
C ASN A 106 7.27 5.44 9.71
N GLU A 107 7.95 5.81 8.64
CA GLU A 107 9.24 5.28 8.26
C GLU A 107 10.36 5.66 9.22
N ARG A 108 10.35 6.90 9.73
CA ARG A 108 11.46 7.44 10.54
C ARG A 108 11.70 6.69 11.83
N LEU A 109 10.68 5.99 12.28
CA LEU A 109 10.66 5.33 13.57
C LEU A 109 11.08 3.86 13.47
N PHE A 110 11.18 3.28 12.29
CA PHE A 110 11.59 1.87 12.18
C PHE A 110 12.73 1.68 11.19
N ARG A 111 13.60 2.70 11.09
CA ARG A 111 14.80 2.74 10.25
C ARG A 111 15.90 1.73 10.64
N GLY A 112 15.72 1.02 11.76
CA GLY A 112 16.55 -0.12 12.12
C GLY A 112 17.89 0.22 12.75
N GLY A 113 18.26 1.49 12.87
CA GLY A 113 19.51 1.93 13.47
C GLY A 113 19.45 2.05 14.99
N TYR A 114 20.59 1.83 15.65
CA TYR A 114 20.75 2.10 17.09
C TYR A 114 20.52 3.58 17.45
N GLU A 115 20.83 4.50 16.53
CA GLU A 115 20.56 5.93 16.71
C GLU A 115 19.06 6.25 16.67
N ASP A 116 18.26 5.48 15.92
CA ASP A 116 16.81 5.63 15.92
C ASP A 116 16.23 5.19 17.26
N LEU A 117 16.81 4.20 17.94
CA LEU A 117 16.39 3.79 19.28
C LEU A 117 16.58 4.89 20.33
N LYS A 118 17.59 5.77 20.17
CA LYS A 118 17.75 6.94 21.03
C LYS A 118 16.64 7.96 20.81
N LEU A 119 16.24 8.16 19.55
CA LEU A 119 15.07 8.97 19.21
C LEU A 119 13.83 8.43 19.92
N PHE A 120 13.59 7.11 19.92
CA PHE A 120 12.44 6.50 20.63
C PHE A 120 12.42 6.74 22.12
N ASN A 121 13.57 6.61 22.77
CA ASN A 121 13.64 6.81 24.20
C ASN A 121 13.37 8.28 24.54
N GLY A 122 13.97 9.21 23.79
CA GLY A 122 13.79 10.65 24.00
C GLY A 122 12.42 11.16 23.59
N CYS A 123 11.86 10.64 22.50
CA CYS A 123 10.53 11.00 22.05
C CYS A 123 9.50 10.20 22.84
N CYS A 124 9.26 8.94 22.51
CA CYS A 124 8.13 8.12 22.98
C CYS A 124 8.25 7.57 24.41
N GLY A 125 9.36 7.82 25.13
CA GLY A 125 9.61 7.21 26.43
C GLY A 125 9.69 5.67 26.37
N ILE A 126 10.03 5.13 25.19
CA ILE A 126 10.18 3.69 24.96
C ILE A 126 11.65 3.35 25.19
N THR A 127 11.91 2.56 26.23
CA THR A 127 13.27 2.17 26.59
C THR A 127 13.85 1.19 25.57
N LEU A 128 15.18 1.06 25.55
CA LEU A 128 15.86 0.08 24.69
C LEU A 128 15.38 -1.36 24.96
N ASP A 129 15.13 -1.70 26.23
CA ASP A 129 14.57 -3.00 26.61
C ASP A 129 13.18 -3.22 26.01
N LEU A 130 12.31 -2.22 26.11
CA LEU A 130 10.97 -2.29 25.56
C LEU A 130 10.99 -2.41 24.03
N MET A 131 11.89 -1.68 23.35
CA MET A 131 12.08 -1.82 21.90
C MET A 131 12.55 -3.22 21.50
N LYS A 132 13.50 -3.82 22.24
CA LYS A 132 13.94 -5.20 21.98
C LYS A 132 12.82 -6.23 22.12
N ARG A 133 11.82 -5.95 22.95
CA ARG A 133 10.63 -6.81 23.10
C ARG A 133 9.64 -6.59 21.97
N ILE A 134 9.35 -5.33 21.63
CA ILE A 134 8.50 -4.96 20.48
C ILE A 134 9.03 -5.60 19.19
N SER A 135 10.35 -5.54 19.00
CA SER A 135 10.99 -5.93 17.75
C SER A 135 11.05 -7.44 17.49
N LYS A 136 10.60 -8.26 18.46
CA LYS A 136 10.38 -9.69 18.22
C LYS A 136 9.14 -9.96 17.38
N GLY A 137 8.21 -9.02 17.32
CA GLY A 137 6.97 -9.17 16.55
C GLY A 137 7.12 -8.94 15.05
N ILE A 138 5.98 -8.73 14.41
CA ILE A 138 5.82 -8.52 12.98
C ILE A 138 5.53 -7.05 12.73
N LEU A 139 6.31 -6.40 11.87
CA LEU A 139 6.09 -5.03 11.47
C LEU A 139 5.56 -4.94 10.03
N VAL A 140 4.33 -4.46 9.89
CA VAL A 140 3.77 -4.06 8.61
C VAL A 140 3.96 -2.56 8.41
N LYS A 141 4.58 -2.21 7.29
CA LYS A 141 4.85 -0.82 6.89
C LYS A 141 3.84 -0.37 5.84
N ASP A 142 3.05 0.63 6.20
CA ASP A 142 2.11 1.32 5.32
C ASP A 142 2.73 2.62 4.77
N PHE A 143 3.90 2.50 4.14
CA PHE A 143 4.60 3.61 3.49
C PHE A 143 5.61 3.10 2.47
N ASP A 144 6.06 4.02 1.61
CA ASP A 144 7.05 3.75 0.57
C ASP A 144 8.45 3.81 1.13
N ALA A 145 9.30 2.84 0.80
CA ALA A 145 10.70 2.83 1.22
C ALA A 145 11.42 4.10 0.70
N PRO A 146 11.64 5.14 1.52
CA PRO A 146 11.98 6.48 1.05
C PRO A 146 13.49 6.68 0.90
N TYR A 147 14.30 5.71 1.31
CA TYR A 147 15.73 5.67 1.01
C TYR A 147 16.05 5.39 -0.46
N PHE A 148 15.06 5.02 -1.27
CA PHE A 148 15.26 4.91 -2.71
C PHE A 148 15.52 6.27 -3.37
N ARG A 149 14.86 7.35 -2.93
CA ARG A 149 15.09 8.70 -3.49
C ARG A 149 16.55 9.11 -3.30
N GLN A 150 17.12 8.85 -2.12
CA GLN A 150 18.52 9.17 -1.84
C GLN A 150 19.47 8.19 -2.54
N TYR A 151 19.09 6.93 -2.72
CA TYR A 151 19.88 5.94 -3.44
C TYR A 151 19.95 6.21 -4.95
N ILE A 152 18.83 6.40 -5.66
CA ILE A 152 18.82 6.77 -7.09
C ILE A 152 19.62 8.06 -7.30
N TRP A 153 19.37 9.06 -6.44
CA TRP A 153 20.05 10.34 -6.55
C TRP A 153 21.57 10.20 -6.40
N ASN A 154 22.01 9.27 -5.57
CA ASN A 154 23.43 9.05 -5.27
C ASN A 154 24.09 7.96 -6.13
N HIS A 155 23.33 7.13 -6.85
CA HIS A 155 23.82 5.99 -7.63
C HIS A 155 23.05 5.81 -8.95
N PRO A 156 23.02 6.82 -9.85
CA PRO A 156 22.31 6.73 -11.13
C PRO A 156 22.78 5.55 -12.00
N GLU A 157 24.03 5.09 -11.82
CA GLU A 157 24.62 3.92 -12.49
C GLU A 157 23.98 2.57 -12.13
N THR A 158 23.16 2.51 -11.08
CA THR A 158 22.46 1.27 -10.64
C THR A 158 21.23 0.94 -11.49
N GLU A 159 20.78 1.87 -12.35
CA GLU A 159 19.77 1.60 -13.39
C GLU A 159 20.23 0.53 -14.40
N ASN A 160 21.55 0.29 -14.52
CA ASN A 160 22.14 -0.62 -15.53
C ASN A 160 22.61 -1.99 -15.00
N GLY A 161 21.89 -2.57 -14.04
CA GLY A 161 21.97 -4.02 -13.78
C GLY A 161 23.01 -4.51 -12.75
N LYS A 162 23.31 -3.73 -11.70
CA LYS A 162 24.03 -4.24 -10.52
C LYS A 162 23.12 -4.28 -9.29
N THR A 163 23.21 -5.39 -8.55
CA THR A 163 22.22 -5.91 -7.59
C THR A 163 21.85 -4.96 -6.45
N TRP A 164 20.57 -4.58 -6.44
CA TRP A 164 19.82 -3.85 -5.40
C TRP A 164 19.88 -4.44 -3.97
N GLN A 165 20.53 -5.58 -3.77
CA GLN A 165 20.53 -6.37 -2.52
C GLN A 165 21.37 -5.76 -1.40
N SER A 166 22.30 -4.84 -1.67
CA SER A 166 23.26 -4.36 -0.66
C SER A 166 22.71 -3.29 0.30
N TYR A 167 21.55 -2.66 0.02
CA TYR A 167 20.96 -1.64 0.90
C TYR A 167 19.96 -2.19 1.93
N GLY A 168 19.97 -3.52 2.13
CA GLY A 168 19.19 -4.24 3.15
C GLY A 168 20.02 -4.74 4.35
N GLU A 169 21.30 -4.36 4.47
CA GLU A 169 22.20 -4.91 5.50
C GLU A 169 22.27 -4.11 6.82
N THR A 170 21.47 -3.06 7.01
CA THR A 170 21.13 -2.68 8.39
C THR A 170 20.20 -3.78 8.91
N ARG A 171 20.71 -4.60 9.85
CA ARG A 171 19.92 -5.68 10.45
C ARG A 171 18.55 -5.12 10.83
N PRO A 172 17.46 -5.63 10.25
CA PRO A 172 16.15 -5.08 10.51
C PRO A 172 15.88 -5.21 12.00
N LEU A 173 15.41 -4.12 12.62
CA LEU A 173 15.09 -4.11 14.05
C LEU A 173 14.08 -5.22 14.35
N PHE A 174 13.12 -5.42 13.45
CA PHE A 174 12.13 -6.48 13.50
C PHE A 174 12.59 -7.72 12.76
N GLN A 175 12.35 -8.89 13.37
CA GLN A 175 12.62 -10.18 12.75
C GLN A 175 11.74 -10.41 11.51
N TYR A 176 10.47 -10.03 11.60
CA TYR A 176 9.50 -10.14 10.51
C TYR A 176 9.04 -8.74 10.14
N GLN A 177 9.26 -8.33 8.89
CA GLN A 177 8.73 -7.06 8.40
C GLN A 177 8.43 -7.08 6.92
N TRP A 178 7.36 -6.40 6.52
CA TRP A 178 6.99 -6.24 5.11
C TRP A 178 6.24 -4.92 4.89
N SER A 179 6.01 -4.56 3.63
CA SER A 179 5.30 -3.33 3.25
C SER A 179 4.04 -3.67 2.46
N ILE A 180 2.91 -3.06 2.80
CA ILE A 180 1.62 -3.24 2.11
C ILE A 180 1.36 -2.19 1.02
N GLY A 181 2.23 -1.19 0.91
CA GLY A 181 2.05 -0.04 0.03
C GLY A 181 0.96 0.89 0.58
N TYR A 182 1.21 2.20 0.51
CA TYR A 182 0.45 3.32 1.10
C TYR A 182 -1.11 3.27 1.05
N ALA A 183 -1.73 2.39 1.83
CA ALA A 183 -3.15 2.05 1.93
C ALA A 183 -4.03 3.22 2.41
N HIS A 184 -3.46 4.20 3.13
CA HIS A 184 -4.19 5.41 3.47
C HIS A 184 -4.84 6.07 2.24
N GLU A 185 -4.11 6.22 1.13
CA GLU A 185 -4.67 6.86 -0.07
C GLU A 185 -5.71 5.99 -0.76
N ALA A 186 -5.63 4.65 -0.63
CA ALA A 186 -6.68 3.75 -1.09
C ALA A 186 -8.00 3.95 -0.32
N SER A 187 -7.90 4.40 0.94
CA SER A 187 -9.05 4.73 1.79
C SER A 187 -9.47 6.19 1.74
N ASN A 188 -8.84 7.03 0.89
CA ASN A 188 -9.10 8.47 0.86
C ASN A 188 -10.49 8.76 0.28
N ASP A 189 -11.37 9.34 1.10
CA ASP A 189 -12.77 9.64 0.81
C ASP A 189 -12.95 10.82 -0.16
N ASN A 190 -11.89 11.57 -0.44
CA ASN A 190 -11.89 12.60 -1.47
C ASN A 190 -11.98 12.04 -2.90
N TYR A 191 -11.84 10.71 -3.07
CA TYR A 191 -12.01 10.05 -4.35
C TYR A 191 -13.24 9.13 -4.27
N PRO A 192 -14.24 9.28 -5.13
CA PRO A 192 -15.35 8.34 -5.16
C PRO A 192 -14.84 6.97 -5.59
N PHE A 193 -15.47 5.93 -5.05
CA PHE A 193 -15.28 4.58 -5.53
C PHE A 193 -16.12 4.39 -6.80
N ILE A 194 -15.48 3.95 -7.89
CA ILE A 194 -16.14 3.61 -9.16
C ILE A 194 -15.62 2.25 -9.58
N ASP A 195 -16.52 1.29 -9.64
CA ASP A 195 -16.18 -0.09 -9.91
C ASP A 195 -15.60 -0.28 -11.32
N ALA A 196 -14.48 -1.00 -11.40
CA ALA A 196 -13.89 -1.45 -12.65
C ALA A 196 -14.49 -2.79 -13.14
N GLU A 197 -15.43 -3.40 -12.40
CA GLU A 197 -15.98 -4.77 -12.56
C GLU A 197 -16.32 -5.20 -14.00
N ASP A 198 -16.59 -4.26 -14.92
CA ASP A 198 -16.99 -4.58 -16.29
C ASP A 198 -16.18 -3.80 -17.35
N TYR A 199 -15.45 -4.55 -18.17
CA TYR A 199 -14.75 -4.02 -19.34
C TYR A 199 -15.69 -3.30 -20.32
N ASP A 200 -16.92 -3.78 -20.50
CA ASP A 200 -17.88 -3.19 -21.42
C ASP A 200 -18.41 -1.83 -20.91
N ILE A 201 -18.31 -1.58 -19.60
CA ILE A 201 -18.55 -0.26 -18.99
C ILE A 201 -17.28 0.59 -19.11
N TRP A 202 -16.12 0.04 -18.72
CA TRP A 202 -14.84 0.74 -18.78
C TRP A 202 -14.49 1.22 -20.19
N SER A 203 -14.73 0.40 -21.22
CA SER A 203 -14.44 0.70 -22.62
C SER A 203 -15.30 1.84 -23.20
N LYS A 204 -16.45 2.15 -22.58
CA LYS A 204 -17.33 3.27 -22.95
C LYS A 204 -16.92 4.60 -22.34
N LYS A 205 -15.93 4.63 -21.45
CA LYS A 205 -15.37 5.88 -20.93
C LYS A 205 -14.91 6.77 -22.09
N ASN A 206 -15.21 8.06 -21.98
CA ASN A 206 -15.14 9.03 -23.07
C ASN A 206 -13.79 9.76 -23.15
N ILE A 207 -12.98 9.71 -22.08
CA ILE A 207 -11.64 10.27 -22.06
C ILE A 207 -10.65 9.10 -22.18
N THR A 208 -9.72 9.20 -23.14
CA THR A 208 -8.70 8.16 -23.29
C THR A 208 -7.66 8.29 -22.19
N PHE A 209 -6.94 9.41 -22.14
CA PHE A 209 -5.87 9.65 -21.17
C PHE A 209 -6.19 10.80 -20.25
N PHE A 210 -5.85 10.63 -18.97
CA PHE A 210 -5.80 11.71 -17.99
C PHE A 210 -4.45 11.81 -17.34
N TYR A 211 -3.93 13.04 -17.23
CA TYR A 211 -2.72 13.35 -16.48
C TYR A 211 -2.83 14.71 -15.79
N ARG A 212 -2.27 14.78 -14.58
CA ARG A 212 -2.21 16.01 -13.78
C ARG A 212 -0.87 16.69 -13.99
N SER A 213 -0.85 17.81 -14.71
CA SER A 213 0.35 18.63 -14.89
C SER A 213 0.46 19.73 -13.81
N PRO A 214 1.64 20.02 -13.25
CA PRO A 214 1.86 21.16 -12.36
C PRO A 214 1.63 22.50 -13.04
N THR A 215 2.00 22.59 -14.33
CA THR A 215 1.80 23.75 -15.18
C THR A 215 0.63 23.48 -16.11
N ALA A 216 -0.30 24.43 -16.24
CA ALA A 216 -1.28 24.42 -17.33
C ALA A 216 -0.51 24.66 -18.63
N ALA A 217 0.07 23.60 -19.19
CA ALA A 217 0.65 23.64 -20.51
C ALA A 217 -0.41 23.09 -21.46
N GLU A 218 -1.05 23.98 -22.21
CA GLU A 218 -1.77 23.66 -23.46
C GLU A 218 -0.80 23.16 -24.57
N GLY A 219 0.34 22.58 -24.20
CA GLY A 219 1.45 22.29 -25.11
C GLY A 219 1.72 20.80 -25.21
N GLU A 220 1.60 20.26 -26.43
CA GLU A 220 1.89 18.89 -26.88
C GLU A 220 0.84 17.80 -26.61
N ALA A 221 -0.18 18.09 -25.81
CA ALA A 221 -1.39 17.27 -25.67
C ALA A 221 -2.01 16.90 -27.04
N ASP A 222 -2.11 17.88 -27.95
CA ASP A 222 -2.76 17.74 -29.25
C ASP A 222 -2.08 16.76 -30.23
N LYS A 223 -0.90 16.23 -29.90
CA LYS A 223 -0.16 15.26 -30.74
C LYS A 223 -0.46 13.79 -30.39
N LEU A 224 -1.23 13.51 -29.34
CA LEU A 224 -1.70 12.14 -29.12
C LEU A 224 -2.78 11.77 -30.13
N ILE A 225 -2.75 10.54 -30.65
CA ILE A 225 -3.78 9.98 -31.54
C ILE A 225 -5.16 10.01 -30.87
N HIS A 226 -5.16 10.06 -29.54
CA HIS A 226 -6.33 10.28 -28.70
C HIS A 226 -6.12 11.57 -27.90
N PRO A 227 -6.97 12.60 -28.05
CA PRO A 227 -6.76 13.88 -27.37
C PRO A 227 -6.67 13.66 -25.86
N PRO A 228 -5.65 14.18 -25.16
CA PRO A 228 -5.58 14.10 -23.71
C PRO A 228 -6.25 15.32 -23.09
N SER A 229 -7.02 15.04 -22.04
CA SER A 229 -7.43 16.03 -21.04
C SER A 229 -6.27 16.22 -20.06
N ALA A 230 -5.27 17.03 -20.44
CA ALA A 230 -4.25 17.46 -19.48
C ALA A 230 -4.83 18.57 -18.61
N ILE A 231 -4.89 18.36 -17.30
CA ILE A 231 -5.49 19.32 -16.38
C ILE A 231 -4.46 19.81 -15.35
N GLY A 232 -4.26 21.14 -15.34
CA GLY A 232 -3.39 21.84 -14.41
C GLY A 232 -3.89 21.82 -12.95
N GLN A 233 -3.02 22.15 -12.00
CA GLN A 233 -3.40 22.28 -10.56
C GLN A 233 -4.53 23.29 -10.29
N THR A 234 -4.84 24.17 -11.24
CA THR A 234 -5.86 25.21 -11.15
C THR A 234 -7.29 24.71 -11.38
N VAL A 235 -7.47 23.44 -11.74
CA VAL A 235 -8.80 22.89 -11.98
C VAL A 235 -9.52 22.60 -10.67
N ARG A 236 -10.78 23.03 -10.61
CA ARG A 236 -11.68 22.76 -9.49
C ARG A 236 -11.80 21.26 -9.26
N HIS A 237 -11.79 20.86 -7.99
CA HIS A 237 -11.81 19.46 -7.59
C HIS A 237 -12.91 18.64 -8.27
N GLU A 238 -14.14 19.18 -8.39
CA GLU A 238 -15.27 18.52 -9.06
C GLU A 238 -14.99 18.21 -10.54
N HIS A 239 -14.36 19.15 -11.25
CA HIS A 239 -14.02 18.99 -12.65
C HIS A 239 -12.91 17.95 -12.83
N TRP A 240 -11.90 18.01 -11.95
CA TRP A 240 -10.84 17.01 -11.89
C TRP A 240 -11.42 15.61 -11.63
N LEU A 241 -12.33 15.47 -10.66
CA LEU A 241 -12.97 14.19 -10.34
C LEU A 241 -13.76 13.64 -11.54
N ARG A 242 -14.56 14.48 -12.18
CA ARG A 242 -15.38 14.08 -13.33
C ARG A 242 -14.52 13.57 -14.49
N GLU A 243 -13.44 14.27 -14.82
CA GLU A 243 -12.58 13.86 -15.92
C GLU A 243 -11.73 12.65 -15.58
N PHE A 244 -11.14 12.64 -14.39
CA PHE A 244 -10.33 11.51 -13.93
C PHE A 244 -11.15 10.22 -13.89
N SER A 245 -12.37 10.26 -13.36
CA SER A 245 -13.29 9.11 -13.35
C SER A 245 -13.76 8.69 -14.75
N GLY A 246 -13.99 9.67 -15.64
CA GLY A 246 -14.37 9.44 -17.03
C GLY A 246 -13.24 8.94 -17.94
N SER A 247 -12.06 8.69 -17.38
CA SER A 247 -10.87 8.30 -18.14
C SER A 247 -10.64 6.79 -18.15
N LYS A 248 -10.27 6.26 -19.32
CA LYS A 248 -9.85 4.87 -19.50
C LYS A 248 -8.49 4.63 -18.86
N TYR A 249 -7.53 5.52 -19.17
CA TYR A 249 -6.13 5.39 -18.79
C TYR A 249 -5.68 6.60 -17.96
N CYS A 250 -5.10 6.34 -16.79
CA CYS A 250 -4.60 7.39 -15.90
C CYS A 250 -3.08 7.30 -15.82
N ILE A 251 -2.41 8.35 -16.29
CA ILE A 251 -0.95 8.37 -16.33
C ILE A 251 -0.43 8.63 -14.91
N VAL A 252 0.34 7.67 -14.42
CA VAL A 252 0.99 7.67 -13.11
C VAL A 252 2.49 7.81 -13.34
N ILE A 253 2.97 9.05 -13.33
CA ILE A 253 4.40 9.34 -13.44
C ILE A 253 5.03 9.28 -12.07
N ARG A 254 6.25 8.76 -11.98
CA ARG A 254 7.12 8.90 -10.82
C ARG A 254 7.30 10.39 -10.49
N GLY A 255 6.56 10.89 -9.51
CA GLY A 255 6.81 12.20 -8.92
C GLY A 255 8.01 12.13 -7.96
N ASP A 256 7.95 12.87 -6.85
CA ASP A 256 8.92 12.72 -5.75
C ASP A 256 8.88 11.33 -5.07
N ASN A 257 7.79 10.59 -5.27
CA ASN A 257 7.55 9.25 -4.76
C ASN A 257 6.86 8.42 -5.84
N PRO A 258 7.33 7.20 -6.17
CA PRO A 258 6.69 6.35 -7.18
C PRO A 258 5.20 6.06 -6.89
N SER A 259 4.85 5.95 -5.62
CA SER A 259 3.51 5.68 -5.06
C SER A 259 2.58 6.90 -5.03
N SER A 260 2.54 7.65 -6.12
CA SER A 260 1.79 8.90 -6.14
C SER A 260 0.32 8.70 -5.76
N ARG A 261 -0.30 9.71 -5.13
CA ARG A 261 -1.76 9.73 -4.88
C ARG A 261 -2.59 9.42 -6.13
N SER A 262 -2.03 9.73 -7.31
CA SER A 262 -2.64 9.44 -8.60
C SER A 262 -2.80 7.94 -8.85
N LEU A 263 -1.90 7.07 -8.37
CA LEU A 263 -2.05 5.62 -8.50
C LEU A 263 -3.28 5.12 -7.74
N TYR A 264 -3.41 5.51 -6.47
CA TYR A 264 -4.53 5.11 -5.64
C TYR A 264 -5.85 5.73 -6.09
N ALA A 265 -5.83 6.97 -6.58
CA ALA A 265 -6.98 7.59 -7.22
C ALA A 265 -7.40 6.81 -8.48
N ALA A 266 -6.44 6.40 -9.32
CA ALA A 266 -6.67 5.58 -10.52
C ALA A 266 -7.32 4.24 -10.15
N ILE A 267 -6.78 3.56 -9.14
CA ILE A 267 -7.34 2.34 -8.60
C ILE A 267 -8.77 2.57 -8.09
N ARG A 268 -9.02 3.52 -7.18
CA ARG A 268 -10.38 3.78 -6.64
C ARG A 268 -11.42 4.10 -7.71
N MET A 269 -11.04 4.84 -8.74
CA MET A 269 -11.97 5.31 -9.79
C MET A 269 -12.06 4.39 -11.02
N GLY A 270 -11.47 3.21 -10.95
CA GLY A 270 -11.50 2.23 -12.04
C GLY A 270 -10.86 2.78 -13.32
N CYS A 271 -9.85 3.64 -13.18
CA CYS A 271 -9.07 4.17 -14.29
C CYS A 271 -7.79 3.35 -14.41
N LEU A 272 -7.54 2.74 -15.57
CA LEU A 272 -6.44 1.81 -15.74
C LEU A 272 -5.10 2.56 -15.62
N PRO A 273 -4.26 2.27 -14.61
CA PRO A 273 -3.00 2.97 -14.43
C PRO A 273 -2.03 2.72 -15.59
N VAL A 274 -1.47 3.80 -16.13
CA VAL A 274 -0.32 3.77 -17.04
C VAL A 274 0.88 4.31 -16.29
N ILE A 275 1.72 3.42 -15.80
CA ILE A 275 2.81 3.70 -14.88
C ILE A 275 4.09 4.00 -15.65
N VAL A 276 4.62 5.19 -15.46
CA VAL A 276 5.95 5.60 -15.94
C VAL A 276 6.91 5.49 -14.75
N SER A 277 7.19 4.25 -14.35
CA SER A 277 8.21 3.92 -13.35
C SER A 277 8.55 2.42 -13.25
N HIS A 278 9.71 2.00 -13.76
CA HIS A 278 10.19 0.62 -13.63
C HIS A 278 10.42 0.17 -12.19
N ALA A 279 10.75 1.16 -11.36
CA ALA A 279 11.13 0.97 -9.99
C ALA A 279 9.92 0.57 -9.13
N LEU A 280 8.74 1.11 -9.44
CA LEU A 280 7.55 1.06 -8.57
C LEU A 280 7.21 -0.31 -7.99
N PRO A 281 7.17 -1.43 -8.77
CA PRO A 281 6.84 -2.75 -8.23
C PRO A 281 7.78 -3.24 -7.12
N TYR A 282 9.02 -2.77 -7.12
CA TYR A 282 10.01 -3.13 -6.12
C TYR A 282 9.85 -2.32 -4.83
N TYR A 283 9.51 -1.03 -4.91
CA TYR A 283 9.42 -0.10 -3.76
C TYR A 283 8.09 -0.16 -3.03
N GLN A 284 7.02 -0.38 -3.78
CA GLN A 284 5.67 -0.36 -3.27
C GLN A 284 4.96 -1.63 -3.71
N PRO A 285 5.36 -2.79 -3.18
CA PRO A 285 4.60 -3.99 -3.40
C PRO A 285 3.21 -3.85 -2.79
N ILE A 286 2.22 -4.36 -3.53
CA ILE A 286 0.84 -4.44 -3.08
C ILE A 286 0.49 -5.91 -3.08
N PHE A 287 0.30 -6.50 -1.89
CA PHE A 287 -0.02 -7.93 -1.70
C PHE A 287 0.71 -8.85 -2.69
N ARG A 288 2.06 -8.96 -2.62
CA ARG A 288 2.86 -9.62 -3.68
C ARG A 288 2.44 -11.07 -3.94
N SER A 289 1.86 -11.74 -2.95
CA SER A 289 1.39 -13.11 -3.09
C SER A 289 0.10 -13.23 -3.91
N LEU A 290 -0.65 -12.13 -4.08
CA LEU A 290 -1.97 -12.11 -4.69
C LEU A 290 -2.03 -11.39 -6.04
N VAL A 291 -1.24 -10.32 -6.20
CA VAL A 291 -1.31 -9.48 -7.40
C VAL A 291 0.05 -8.85 -7.74
N THR A 292 0.30 -8.70 -9.03
CA THR A 292 1.46 -8.00 -9.58
C THR A 292 1.02 -6.74 -10.33
N TYR A 293 1.92 -5.78 -10.52
CA TYR A 293 1.59 -4.56 -11.26
C TYR A 293 1.16 -4.82 -12.71
N ASP A 294 1.65 -5.90 -13.33
CA ASP A 294 1.26 -6.28 -14.68
C ASP A 294 -0.22 -6.68 -14.78
N ASP A 295 -0.80 -7.18 -13.68
CA ASP A 295 -2.18 -7.65 -13.64
C ASP A 295 -3.21 -6.53 -13.76
N PHE A 296 -2.85 -5.29 -13.37
CA PHE A 296 -3.80 -4.17 -13.32
C PHE A 296 -3.28 -2.88 -13.94
N SER A 297 -2.07 -2.85 -14.50
CA SER A 297 -1.48 -1.62 -15.03
C SER A 297 -0.73 -1.85 -16.35
N ILE A 298 -0.43 -0.75 -17.03
CA ILE A 298 0.44 -0.70 -18.20
C ILE A 298 1.72 0.00 -17.76
N SER A 299 2.87 -0.67 -17.86
CA SER A 299 4.16 -0.07 -17.50
C SER A 299 4.87 0.47 -18.74
N ILE A 300 5.37 1.70 -18.67
CA ILE A 300 6.13 2.36 -19.74
C ILE A 300 7.54 2.66 -19.25
N ASP A 301 8.51 2.47 -20.14
CA ASP A 301 9.90 2.80 -19.84
C ASP A 301 10.10 4.31 -19.63
N GLU A 302 10.72 4.68 -18.50
CA GLU A 302 10.94 6.07 -18.13
C GLU A 302 11.77 6.83 -19.20
N GLY A 303 12.82 6.21 -19.74
CA GLY A 303 13.68 6.83 -20.76
C GLY A 303 12.96 7.00 -22.10
N ALA A 304 12.18 6.00 -22.52
CA ALA A 304 11.33 6.05 -23.70
C ALA A 304 10.24 7.12 -23.55
N PHE A 305 9.61 7.22 -22.37
CA PHE A 305 8.62 8.25 -22.07
C PHE A 305 9.23 9.65 -22.09
N LEU A 306 10.38 9.87 -21.44
CA LEU A 306 11.05 11.17 -21.42
C LEU A 306 11.53 11.60 -22.81
N SER A 307 11.95 10.64 -23.65
CA SER A 307 12.41 10.93 -25.01
C SER A 307 11.25 11.26 -25.95
N LYS A 308 10.16 10.47 -25.86
CA LYS A 308 8.99 10.56 -26.75
C LYS A 308 7.69 10.22 -26.01
N PRO A 309 7.11 11.14 -25.22
CA PRO A 309 5.97 10.85 -24.36
C PRO A 309 4.74 10.37 -25.14
N ALA A 310 4.41 11.07 -26.23
CA ALA A 310 3.23 10.76 -27.01
C ALA A 310 3.35 9.41 -27.75
N GLU A 311 4.49 9.14 -28.38
CA GLU A 311 4.74 7.88 -29.09
C GLU A 311 4.73 6.71 -28.10
N SER A 312 5.44 6.80 -26.98
CA SER A 312 5.49 5.73 -25.97
C SER A 312 4.12 5.39 -25.38
N LEU A 313 3.29 6.38 -25.08
CA LEU A 313 1.91 6.17 -24.62
C LEU A 313 1.05 5.47 -25.67
N ASN A 314 1.07 5.96 -26.91
CA ASN A 314 0.29 5.36 -27.99
C ASN A 314 0.73 3.91 -28.26
N SER A 315 2.04 3.67 -28.33
CA SER A 315 2.59 2.33 -28.55
C SER A 315 2.23 1.36 -27.42
N ALA A 316 2.28 1.80 -26.16
CA ALA A 316 1.96 0.94 -25.01
C ALA A 316 0.49 0.51 -24.96
N ILE A 317 -0.43 1.31 -25.51
CA ILE A 317 -1.85 0.96 -25.58
C ILE A 317 -2.16 0.16 -26.84
N GLN A 318 -1.63 0.58 -27.99
CA GLN A 318 -1.89 -0.08 -29.27
C GLN A 318 -1.29 -1.50 -29.35
N SER A 319 -0.29 -1.80 -28.51
CA SER A 319 0.28 -3.15 -28.41
C SER A 319 -0.62 -4.13 -27.65
N LEU A 320 -1.63 -3.65 -26.92
CA LEU A 320 -2.51 -4.51 -26.13
C LEU A 320 -3.73 -4.94 -26.95
N SER A 321 -4.01 -6.24 -26.95
CA SER A 321 -5.25 -6.77 -27.50
C SER A 321 -6.45 -6.44 -26.60
N GLU A 322 -7.67 -6.57 -27.12
CA GLU A 322 -8.88 -6.45 -26.29
C GLU A 322 -8.88 -7.46 -25.13
N SER A 323 -8.39 -8.69 -25.36
CA SER A 323 -8.24 -9.70 -24.30
C SER A 323 -7.28 -9.25 -23.21
N ASP A 324 -6.15 -8.63 -23.55
CA ASP A 324 -5.20 -8.12 -22.56
C ASP A 324 -5.82 -7.01 -21.72
N LEU A 325 -6.57 -6.10 -22.36
CA LEU A 325 -7.26 -5.02 -21.66
C LEU A 325 -8.37 -5.56 -20.74
N ARG A 326 -9.13 -6.57 -21.17
CA ARG A 326 -10.13 -7.25 -20.32
C ARG A 326 -9.50 -7.84 -19.07
N LEU A 327 -8.36 -8.52 -19.20
CA LEU A 327 -7.61 -9.06 -18.06
C LEU A 327 -7.11 -7.95 -17.13
N LYS A 328 -6.54 -6.88 -17.68
CA LYS A 328 -6.04 -5.75 -16.90
C LYS A 328 -7.15 -5.01 -16.13
N VAL A 329 -8.32 -4.83 -16.74
CA VAL A 329 -9.50 -4.24 -16.08
C VAL A 329 -10.04 -5.15 -14.97
N ARG A 330 -10.04 -6.48 -15.18
CA ARG A 330 -10.40 -7.43 -14.13
C ARG A 330 -9.40 -7.40 -12.96
N GLY A 331 -8.10 -7.37 -13.24
CA GLY A 331 -7.08 -7.23 -12.21
C GLY A 331 -7.21 -5.92 -11.45
N LEU A 332 -7.59 -4.83 -12.11
CA LEU A 332 -7.91 -3.55 -11.47
C LEU A 332 -9.11 -3.67 -10.52
N SER A 333 -10.19 -4.34 -10.93
CA SER A 333 -11.36 -4.60 -10.09
C SER A 333 -11.03 -5.46 -8.86
N LEU A 334 -10.24 -6.52 -9.04
CA LEU A 334 -9.74 -7.30 -7.91
C LEU A 334 -8.90 -6.41 -6.97
N LEU A 335 -7.97 -5.64 -7.52
CA LEU A 335 -7.12 -4.75 -6.72
C LEU A 335 -7.94 -3.72 -5.93
N GLN A 336 -9.03 -3.18 -6.50
CA GLN A 336 -9.96 -2.33 -5.78
C GLN A 336 -10.51 -3.03 -4.54
N ARG A 337 -10.94 -4.28 -4.67
CA ARG A 337 -11.42 -5.08 -3.53
C ARG A 337 -10.31 -5.38 -2.52
N LEU A 338 -9.09 -5.63 -2.97
CA LEU A 338 -7.95 -5.92 -2.10
C LEU A 338 -7.48 -4.70 -1.32
N LEU A 339 -7.50 -3.49 -1.90
CA LEU A 339 -6.92 -2.28 -1.28
C LEU A 339 -7.95 -1.32 -0.67
N VAL A 340 -9.14 -1.22 -1.25
CA VAL A 340 -10.12 -0.18 -0.89
C VAL A 340 -10.97 -0.68 0.27
N LEU A 341 -10.73 -0.11 1.45
CA LEU A 341 -11.37 -0.52 2.71
C LEU A 341 -12.89 -0.34 2.69
N ASP A 342 -13.36 0.76 2.11
CA ASP A 342 -14.78 1.13 1.98
C ASP A 342 -15.44 0.52 0.73
N HIS A 343 -14.77 -0.41 0.05
CA HIS A 343 -15.38 -1.16 -1.04
C HIS A 343 -16.51 -2.05 -0.50
N PRO A 344 -17.72 -2.06 -1.11
CA PRO A 344 -18.84 -2.88 -0.61
C PRO A 344 -18.54 -4.38 -0.53
N LYS A 345 -17.69 -4.87 -1.45
CA LYS A 345 -17.14 -6.23 -1.51
C LYS A 345 -15.66 -6.31 -1.13
N SER A 346 -15.20 -5.45 -0.21
CA SER A 346 -13.79 -5.40 0.20
C SER A 346 -13.28 -6.78 0.61
N LEU A 347 -12.10 -7.15 0.12
CA LEU A 347 -11.34 -8.35 0.48
C LEU A 347 -10.11 -8.00 1.32
N PHE A 348 -9.96 -6.72 1.69
CA PHE A 348 -8.76 -6.20 2.32
C PHE A 348 -8.29 -7.01 3.52
N VAL A 349 -9.21 -7.34 4.43
CA VAL A 349 -8.87 -8.07 5.66
C VAL A 349 -8.33 -9.46 5.32
N SER A 350 -9.02 -10.22 4.46
CA SER A 350 -8.56 -11.54 4.02
C SER A 350 -7.21 -11.46 3.31
N ALA A 351 -7.04 -10.50 2.40
CA ALA A 351 -5.79 -10.28 1.69
C ALA A 351 -4.63 -9.92 2.63
N PHE A 352 -4.90 -9.10 3.64
CA PHE A 352 -3.94 -8.70 4.65
C PHE A 352 -3.49 -9.84 5.54
N VAL A 353 -4.44 -10.65 6.03
CA VAL A 353 -4.13 -11.84 6.81
C VAL A 353 -3.31 -12.81 5.97
N HIS A 354 -3.74 -13.11 4.75
CA HIS A 354 -3.04 -13.99 3.83
C HIS A 354 -1.59 -13.55 3.59
N GLU A 355 -1.38 -12.31 3.17
CA GLU A 355 -0.03 -11.80 2.91
C GLU A 355 0.83 -11.85 4.20
N THR A 356 0.26 -11.53 5.36
CA THR A 356 0.99 -11.63 6.64
C THR A 356 1.49 -13.05 6.89
N VAL A 357 0.61 -14.05 6.78
CA VAL A 357 0.95 -15.46 7.03
C VAL A 357 2.00 -15.94 6.03
N VAL A 358 1.80 -15.68 4.73
CA VAL A 358 2.76 -16.05 3.69
C VAL A 358 4.14 -15.47 3.99
N ARG A 359 4.23 -14.20 4.40
CA ARG A 359 5.53 -13.58 4.74
C ARG A 359 6.19 -14.16 5.98
N GLN A 360 5.41 -14.57 6.98
CA GLN A 360 5.97 -15.24 8.14
C GLN A 360 6.57 -16.61 7.75
N LEU A 361 5.90 -17.35 6.87
CA LEU A 361 6.38 -18.65 6.38
C LEU A 361 7.63 -18.52 5.51
N ASP A 362 7.67 -17.56 4.58
CA ASP A 362 8.83 -17.29 3.71
C ASP A 362 10.10 -16.94 4.48
N HIS A 363 9.96 -16.33 5.66
CA HIS A 363 11.08 -15.95 6.54
C HIS A 363 11.62 -17.09 7.41
N HIS A 364 11.07 -18.31 7.32
CA HIS A 364 11.68 -19.51 7.89
C HIS A 364 12.54 -20.24 6.84
N PRO A 365 13.87 -20.02 6.79
CA PRO A 365 14.74 -20.72 5.82
C PRO A 365 14.85 -22.24 6.03
N TYR A 366 14.08 -22.86 6.93
CA TYR A 366 14.27 -24.27 7.34
C TYR A 366 13.02 -25.14 7.54
N LEU A 367 11.79 -24.71 7.23
CA LEU A 367 10.60 -25.50 7.62
C LEU A 367 9.60 -25.92 6.54
N PHE A 368 9.83 -25.61 5.26
CA PHE A 368 9.01 -26.18 4.16
C PHE A 368 9.87 -26.93 3.13
N MET A 369 10.43 -28.06 3.54
CA MET A 369 10.63 -29.21 2.63
C MET A 369 9.53 -30.23 2.96
N GLY A 370 8.33 -29.96 2.47
CA GLY A 370 7.17 -30.81 2.70
C GLY A 370 5.96 -30.30 1.92
N ASN A 371 5.96 -30.54 0.62
CA ASN A 371 4.81 -30.45 -0.29
C ASN A 371 3.84 -29.27 -0.11
N SER A 372 4.31 -28.06 0.16
CA SER A 372 3.56 -26.86 -0.19
C SER A 372 3.88 -26.55 -1.65
N SER A 373 2.92 -26.79 -2.53
CA SER A 373 2.95 -26.29 -3.90
C SER A 373 3.15 -24.78 -3.87
N SER A 374 4.39 -24.32 -4.05
CA SER A 374 4.69 -22.94 -4.39
C SER A 374 4.01 -22.67 -5.73
N PHE A 375 2.94 -21.89 -5.74
CA PHE A 375 2.31 -21.43 -6.96
C PHE A 375 3.18 -20.32 -7.56
N THR A 376 4.27 -20.72 -8.21
CA THR A 376 4.88 -19.89 -9.24
C THR A 376 3.87 -19.80 -10.37
N LEU A 377 3.38 -18.58 -10.63
CA LEU A 377 2.68 -18.21 -11.86
C LEU A 377 3.56 -18.62 -13.05
N ASN A 378 3.36 -19.83 -13.56
CA ASN A 378 4.06 -20.31 -14.74
C ASN A 378 3.59 -19.48 -15.93
N LYS A 379 4.42 -18.51 -16.30
CA LYS A 379 4.22 -17.52 -17.37
C LYS A 379 4.42 -18.11 -18.78
N GLU A 380 4.42 -19.43 -18.95
CA GLU A 380 4.63 -20.09 -20.23
C GLU A 380 3.43 -20.98 -20.57
N GLY A 381 2.43 -20.37 -21.20
CA GLY A 381 1.24 -21.04 -21.72
C GLY A 381 0.22 -20.03 -22.20
N SER A 382 -0.33 -20.23 -23.39
CA SER A 382 -1.24 -19.33 -24.11
C SER A 382 -2.29 -18.64 -23.22
N LEU A 383 -2.30 -17.31 -23.24
CA LEU A 383 -3.35 -16.46 -22.65
C LEU A 383 -4.71 -16.74 -23.31
N GLY A 384 -5.51 -17.61 -22.68
CA GLY A 384 -6.87 -17.89 -23.09
C GLY A 384 -7.58 -18.80 -22.11
N GLN A 385 -8.69 -18.32 -21.54
CA GLN A 385 -9.61 -19.00 -20.61
C GLN A 385 -9.07 -19.43 -19.23
N ASP A 386 -7.86 -19.96 -19.11
CA ASP A 386 -7.33 -20.50 -17.83
C ASP A 386 -6.99 -19.40 -16.80
N THR A 387 -6.67 -18.18 -17.23
CA THR A 387 -6.45 -17.05 -16.30
C THR A 387 -7.72 -16.47 -15.71
N LEU A 388 -8.88 -16.70 -16.33
CA LEU A 388 -10.16 -16.24 -15.79
C LEU A 388 -10.62 -17.09 -14.61
N SER A 389 -10.37 -18.41 -14.60
CA SER A 389 -10.68 -19.25 -13.44
C SER A 389 -9.78 -18.93 -12.25
N LEU A 390 -8.52 -18.57 -12.50
CA LEU A 390 -7.54 -18.28 -11.45
C LEU A 390 -7.94 -17.11 -10.53
N TYR A 391 -8.56 -16.06 -11.05
CA TYR A 391 -9.06 -14.96 -10.20
C TYR A 391 -10.28 -15.39 -9.37
N ASP A 392 -11.18 -16.18 -9.97
CA ASP A 392 -12.31 -16.74 -9.24
C ASP A 392 -11.87 -17.79 -8.21
N ASP A 393 -10.75 -18.47 -8.45
CA ASP A 393 -10.14 -19.43 -7.53
C ASP A 393 -9.39 -18.70 -6.42
N ALA A 394 -8.64 -17.63 -6.69
CA ALA A 394 -8.02 -16.79 -5.68
C ALA A 394 -9.06 -16.11 -4.78
N GLU A 395 -10.17 -15.62 -5.35
CA GLU A 395 -11.29 -15.11 -4.58
C GLU A 395 -11.98 -16.20 -3.76
N ARG A 396 -12.22 -17.38 -4.34
CA ARG A 396 -12.77 -18.53 -3.60
C ARG A 396 -11.83 -18.98 -2.50
N GLU A 397 -10.53 -18.99 -2.74
CA GLU A 397 -9.51 -19.37 -1.76
C GLU A 397 -9.42 -18.33 -0.65
N MET A 398 -9.41 -17.03 -0.96
CA MET A 398 -9.51 -15.97 0.06
C MET A 398 -10.83 -16.02 0.85
N MET A 399 -11.91 -16.53 0.24
CA MET A 399 -13.15 -16.84 0.94
C MET A 399 -13.08 -18.17 1.71
N ASN A 400 -12.28 -19.15 1.29
CA ASN A 400 -12.13 -20.45 1.95
C ASN A 400 -11.10 -20.46 3.09
N VAL A 401 -10.06 -19.62 3.04
CA VAL A 401 -9.15 -19.32 4.18
C VAL A 401 -9.94 -18.75 5.36
N THR A 402 -11.18 -18.28 5.12
CA THR A 402 -12.11 -17.81 6.16
C THR A 402 -13.03 -18.90 6.72
N GLY A 403 -12.92 -20.14 6.24
CA GLY A 403 -13.77 -21.30 6.58
C GLY A 403 -13.38 -22.03 7.84
#